data_AF-A0A2H0AUD2-F1
#
_entry.id   AF-A0A2H0AUD2-F1
#
_cell.length_a   1.000
_cell.length_b   1.000
_cell.length_c   1.000
_cell.angle_alpha   90.00
_cell.angle_beta   90.00
_cell.angle_gamma   90.00
#
_symmetry.space_group_name_H-M   'P 1'
#
loop_
_entity.id
_entity.type
_entity.pdbx_description
1 polymer ?
#
loop_
_entity_poly.entity_id
_entity_poly.type
_entity_poly.pdbx_seq_one_letter_code
_entity_poly.pdbx_strand_id
1 'polypeptide(L)' 'MKNKAILEFDMFFDTADAVAYPMQNTATHEVGHTVFLDDLRMPFTSALTMHAWTLTVGETEKETLGWGDILGLRHLYGP' A
#
# COMPACT_ATOMS: atom_id res chain seq x y z
N MET A 1 -7.23 -22.82 8.99
CA MET A 1 -6.99 -21.80 7.93
C MET A 1 -6.31 -22.52 6.78
N LYS A 2 -6.77 -22.33 5.53
CA LYS A 2 -6.00 -22.79 4.37
C LYS A 2 -4.69 -22.01 4.37
N ASN A 3 -3.55 -22.67 4.12
CA ASN A 3 -2.26 -22.01 3.98
C ASN A 3 -2.37 -20.98 2.84
N LYS A 4 -2.52 -19.70 3.18
CA LYS A 4 -2.40 -18.62 2.20
C LYS A 4 -0.92 -18.50 1.86
N ALA A 5 -0.60 -18.48 0.58
CA ALA A 5 0.74 -18.21 0.09
C ALA A 5 0.68 -16.96 -0.79
N ILE A 6 1.66 -16.08 -0.64
CA ILE A 6 1.90 -14.99 -1.59
C ILE A 6 2.90 -15.52 -2.61
N LEU A 7 2.60 -15.27 -3.89
CA LEU A 7 3.57 -15.42 -4.98
C LEU A 7 4.16 -14.04 -5.26
N GLU A 8 5.40 -14.00 -5.69
CA GLU A 8 6.04 -12.76 -6.15
C GLU A 8 5.22 -12.12 -7.28
N PHE A 9 5.04 -10.81 -7.19
CA PHE A 9 4.46 -10.00 -8.25
C PHE A 9 5.13 -8.63 -8.25
N ASP A 10 5.28 -8.08 -9.44
CA ASP A 10 5.87 -6.76 -9.65
C ASP A 10 4.82 -5.77 -10.14
N MET A 11 5.02 -4.50 -9.79
CA MET A 11 4.26 -3.37 -10.29
C MET A 11 5.19 -2.44 -11.05
N PHE A 12 4.86 -2.16 -12.30
CA PHE A 12 5.63 -1.25 -13.17
C PHE A 12 4.78 -0.06 -13.57
N PHE A 13 5.38 1.14 -13.50
CA PHE A 13 4.79 2.37 -14.03
C PHE A 13 5.55 2.77 -15.29
N ASP A 14 4.84 3.26 -16.31
CA ASP A 14 5.46 3.77 -17.54
C ASP A 14 6.07 5.16 -17.31
N THR A 15 5.22 6.19 -17.27
CA THR A 15 5.60 7.56 -16.92
C THR A 15 4.64 8.12 -15.88
N ALA A 16 5.17 8.51 -14.73
CA ALA A 16 4.43 9.23 -13.71
C ALA A 16 4.72 10.73 -13.82
N ASP A 17 3.67 11.53 -14.03
CA ASP A 17 3.79 12.98 -14.00
C ASP A 17 3.96 13.45 -12.54
N ALA A 18 5.12 14.04 -12.23
CA ALA A 18 5.48 14.49 -10.89
C ALA A 18 4.58 15.62 -10.34
N VAL A 19 3.77 16.26 -11.21
CA VAL A 19 2.83 17.32 -10.81
C VAL A 19 1.39 16.81 -10.63
N ALA A 20 1.15 15.52 -10.86
CA ALA A 20 -0.15 14.86 -10.66
C ALA A 20 -0.27 14.25 -9.25
N TYR A 21 -1.48 13.77 -8.92
CA TYR A 21 -1.68 12.94 -7.74
C TYR A 21 -0.66 11.77 -7.74
N PRO A 22 -0.08 11.41 -6.59
CA PRO A 22 1.00 10.43 -6.54
C PRO A 22 0.47 9.02 -6.84
N MET A 23 0.53 8.64 -8.13
CA MET A 23 0.00 7.38 -8.64
C MET A 23 0.63 6.18 -7.95
N GLN A 24 1.92 6.25 -7.61
CA GLN A 24 2.60 5.17 -6.91
C GLN A 24 2.00 4.92 -5.52
N ASN A 25 1.71 5.96 -4.73
CA ASN A 25 1.04 5.79 -3.44
C ASN A 25 -0.31 5.07 -3.59
N THR A 26 -1.13 5.55 -4.52
CA THR A 26 -2.46 4.97 -4.75
C THR A 26 -2.35 3.53 -5.23
N ALA A 27 -1.44 3.24 -6.16
CA ALA A 27 -1.26 1.90 -6.68
C ALA A 27 -0.70 0.92 -5.62
N THR A 28 0.24 1.35 -4.77
CA THR A 28 0.71 0.55 -3.63
C THR A 28 -0.42 0.23 -2.65
N HIS A 29 -1.34 1.19 -2.41
CA HIS A 29 -2.55 0.97 -1.61
C HIS A 29 -3.45 -0.12 -2.21
N GLU A 30 -3.76 -0.03 -3.51
CA GLU A 30 -4.61 -1.02 -4.19
C GLU A 30 -3.97 -2.41 -4.28
N VAL A 31 -2.64 -2.47 -4.37
CA VAL A 31 -1.89 -3.73 -4.23
C VAL A 31 -2.14 -4.35 -2.87
N GLY A 32 -2.16 -3.55 -1.80
CA GLY A 32 -2.50 -3.99 -0.45
C GLY A 32 -3.85 -4.72 -0.39
N HIS A 33 -4.88 -4.20 -1.07
CA HIS A 33 -6.17 -4.87 -1.17
C HIS A 33 -6.12 -6.19 -1.95
N THR A 34 -5.31 -6.27 -2.99
CA THR A 34 -5.09 -7.52 -3.75
C THR A 34 -4.52 -8.63 -2.86
N VAL A 35 -3.75 -8.25 -1.83
CA VAL A 35 -3.18 -9.15 -0.82
C VAL A 35 -3.95 -9.15 0.51
N PHE A 36 -5.22 -8.75 0.48
CA PHE A 36 -6.18 -8.81 1.60
C PHE A 36 -5.85 -7.91 2.81
N LEU A 37 -5.16 -6.79 2.61
CA LEU A 37 -5.08 -5.73 3.62
C LEU A 37 -6.32 -4.83 3.53
N ASP A 38 -6.80 -4.35 4.67
CA ASP A 38 -7.95 -3.45 4.79
C ASP A 38 -7.52 -1.98 4.91
N ASP A 39 -8.45 -1.07 4.57
CA ASP A 39 -8.31 0.36 4.76
C ASP A 39 -8.02 0.76 6.22
N LEU A 40 -7.14 1.74 6.39
CA LEU A 40 -6.95 2.51 7.62
C LEU A 40 -7.58 3.90 7.46
N ARG A 41 -8.37 4.32 8.45
CA ARG A 41 -9.13 5.59 8.37
C ARG A 41 -8.86 6.55 9.52
N MET A 42 -7.96 6.19 10.43
CA MET A 42 -7.66 7.02 11.58
C MET A 42 -6.71 8.16 11.17
N PRO A 43 -6.87 9.39 11.69
CA PRO A 43 -5.99 10.50 11.31
C PRO A 43 -4.50 10.22 11.55
N PHE A 44 -4.14 9.49 12.61
CA PHE A 44 -2.75 9.16 12.91
C PHE A 44 -2.13 8.09 11.98
N THR A 45 -2.94 7.45 11.12
CA THR A 45 -2.45 6.49 10.12
C THR A 45 -2.21 7.15 8.78
N SER A 46 -2.28 8.48 8.65
CA SER A 46 -2.27 9.16 7.35
C SER A 46 -1.05 8.88 6.48
N ALA A 47 0.09 8.63 7.13
CA ALA A 47 1.36 8.28 6.51
C ALA A 47 1.52 6.79 6.18
N LEU A 48 0.56 5.93 6.56
CA LEU A 48 0.61 4.50 6.26
C LEU A 48 -0.01 4.21 4.90
N THR A 49 0.58 3.26 4.17
CA THR A 49 0.18 2.86 2.81
C THR A 49 -1.30 2.54 2.69
N MET A 50 -1.84 1.75 3.62
CA MET A 50 -3.26 1.38 3.62
C MET A 50 -4.20 2.49 4.10
N HIS A 51 -3.72 3.72 4.32
CA HIS A 51 -4.63 4.82 4.60
C HIS A 51 -5.52 5.11 3.39
N ALA A 52 -6.82 5.17 3.61
CA ALA A 52 -7.84 5.30 2.56
C ALA A 52 -7.74 6.61 1.74
N TRP A 53 -6.89 7.55 2.14
CA TRP A 53 -6.76 8.86 1.49
C TRP A 53 -5.32 9.17 1.09
N THR A 54 -5.18 9.66 -0.14
CA THR A 54 -4.00 10.38 -0.63
C THR A 54 -4.31 11.86 -0.51
N LEU A 55 -3.60 12.55 0.40
CA LEU A 55 -4.05 13.84 0.91
C LEU A 55 -3.51 15.04 0.11
N THR A 56 -2.36 14.88 -0.55
CA THR A 56 -1.67 15.98 -1.23
C THR A 56 -0.95 15.54 -2.50
N VAL A 57 -0.86 16.46 -3.47
CA VAL A 57 0.01 16.32 -4.64
C VAL A 57 1.46 16.22 -4.16
N GLY A 58 2.23 15.30 -4.76
CA GLY A 58 3.64 15.07 -4.40
C GLY A 58 3.88 14.38 -3.05
N GLU A 59 2.85 13.79 -2.43
CA GLU A 59 3.05 12.92 -1.27
C GLU A 59 3.84 11.67 -1.68
N THR A 60 4.94 11.36 -0.99
CA THR A 60 5.79 10.18 -1.30
C THR A 60 5.90 9.18 -0.15
N GLU A 61 5.22 9.45 0.98
CA GLU A 61 5.35 8.66 2.21
C GLU A 61 4.84 7.21 2.06
N LYS A 62 3.96 6.97 1.09
CA LYS A 62 3.25 5.69 0.87
C LYS A 62 3.77 4.93 -0.38
N GLU A 63 4.93 5.31 -0.91
CA GLU A 63 5.52 4.69 -2.10
C GLU A 63 6.16 3.32 -1.82
N THR A 64 6.37 2.99 -0.53
CA THR A 64 7.04 1.77 -0.07
C THR A 64 6.21 1.08 1.01
N LEU A 65 6.53 -0.20 1.27
CA LEU A 65 5.88 -0.98 2.34
C LEU A 65 6.09 -0.31 3.71
N GLY A 66 4.99 0.18 4.28
CA GLY A 66 4.92 0.68 5.63
C GLY A 66 4.94 -0.45 6.65
N TRP A 67 5.20 -0.08 7.91
CA TRP A 67 5.28 -1.06 9.01
C TRP A 67 3.95 -1.81 9.21
N GLY A 68 2.82 -1.13 9.02
CA GLY A 68 1.49 -1.74 9.08
C GLY A 68 1.29 -2.84 8.02
N ASP A 69 1.79 -2.61 6.81
CA ASP A 69 1.68 -3.57 5.71
C ASP A 69 2.49 -4.83 6.01
N ILE A 70 3.73 -4.67 6.46
CA ILE A 70 4.62 -5.78 6.83
C ILE A 70 3.98 -6.63 7.94
N LEU A 71 3.38 -6.00 8.95
CA LEU A 71 2.71 -6.71 10.04
C LEU A 71 1.45 -7.44 9.56
N GLY A 72 0.63 -6.80 8.73
CA GLY A 72 -0.58 -7.40 8.16
C GLY A 72 -0.26 -8.60 7.26
N LEU A 73 0.73 -8.44 6.38
CA LEU A 73 1.20 -9.52 5.51
C LEU A 73 1.75 -10.69 6.32
N ARG A 74 2.57 -10.42 7.34
CA ARG A 74 3.08 -11.49 8.22
C ARG A 74 1.99 -12.21 8.98
N HIS A 75 0.94 -11.50 9.38
CA HIS A 75 -0.23 -12.11 10.01
C HIS A 75 -1.00 -13.03 9.06
N LEU A 76 -1.13 -12.65 7.79
CA LEU A 76 -1.90 -13.38 6.79
C LEU A 76 -1.14 -14.55 6.15
N TYR A 77 0.17 -14.39 5.92
CA TYR A 77 0.99 -15.28 5.08
C TYR A 77 2.18 -15.90 5.80
N GLY A 78 2.51 -15.44 7.02
CA GLY A 78 3.69 -15.88 7.76
C GLY A 78 4.92 -14.98 7.54
N PRO A 79 6.06 -15.32 8.17
CA PRO A 79 7.27 -14.50 8.20
C PRO A 79 7.92 -14.29 6.82
#